data_AF-A0A0F8F443-F1
#
_entry.id   AF-A0A0F8F443-F1
#
_cell.length_a   1.000
_cell.length_b   1.000
_cell.length_c   1.000
_cell.angle_alpha   90.00
_cell.angle_beta   90.00
_cell.angle_gamma   90.00
#
_symmetry.space_group_name_H-M   'P 1'
#
loop_
_entity.id
_entity.type
_entity.pdbx_description
1 polymer ?
#
loop_
_entity_poly.entity_id
_entity_poly.type
_entity_poly.pdbx_seq_one_letter_code
_entity_poly.pdbx_strand_id
1 'polypeptide(L)'
;MLVNEEGDGMLYTYIDTEYAPEKCSLCSGTGNDEGGICEACGGQGNVLVAQPAIICPLCSGSGNLETGTCRACGGSGWALL
;
A
#
# COMPACT_ATOMS: atom_id res chain seq x y z
N MET A 1 39.03 26.68 -49.97
CA MET A 1 38.82 25.23 -49.72
C MET A 1 37.66 25.16 -48.76
N LEU A 2 36.49 24.76 -49.28
CA LEU A 2 35.26 24.58 -48.50
C LEU A 2 35.20 23.12 -48.06
N VAL A 3 34.97 22.89 -46.77
CA VAL A 3 33.80 22.13 -46.29
C VAL A 3 33.42 22.69 -44.91
N ASN A 4 32.13 23.01 -44.81
CA ASN A 4 31.37 23.34 -43.61
C ASN A 4 31.16 22.02 -42.81
N GLU A 5 30.75 21.97 -41.55
CA GLU A 5 29.43 22.31 -41.02
C GLU A 5 29.38 21.90 -39.53
N GLU A 6 28.43 22.48 -38.82
CA GLU A 6 28.21 22.49 -37.38
C GLU A 6 28.09 21.09 -36.77
N GLY A 7 28.99 20.74 -35.85
CA GLY A 7 28.81 19.59 -34.98
C GLY A 7 27.92 19.97 -33.81
N ASP A 8 26.62 19.70 -33.93
CA ASP A 8 25.69 19.61 -32.79
C ASP A 8 26.25 18.58 -31.80
N GLY A 9 26.99 19.09 -30.83
CA GLY A 9 27.35 18.34 -29.64
C GLY A 9 26.09 18.13 -28.83
N MET A 10 25.28 17.14 -29.21
CA MET A 10 24.23 16.61 -28.35
C MET A 10 24.91 16.14 -27.07
N LEU A 11 24.85 16.99 -26.05
CA LEU A 11 25.09 16.62 -24.68
C LEU A 11 24.12 15.48 -24.40
N TYR A 12 24.64 14.25 -24.43
CA TYR A 12 23.94 13.11 -23.84
C TYR A 12 23.86 13.41 -22.35
N THR A 13 22.88 14.22 -21.96
CA THR A 13 22.47 14.32 -20.57
C THR A 13 22.04 12.92 -20.22
N TYR A 14 22.90 12.22 -19.48
CA TYR A 14 22.56 10.95 -18.86
C TYR A 14 21.27 11.23 -18.07
N ILE A 15 20.12 10.83 -18.62
CA ILE A 15 18.86 10.97 -17.91
C ILE A 15 18.96 9.90 -16.86
N ASP A 16 19.39 10.32 -15.68
CA ASP A 16 19.36 9.49 -14.51
C ASP A 16 17.89 9.29 -14.15
N THR A 17 17.30 8.25 -14.72
CA THR A 17 16.01 7.75 -14.24
C THR A 17 16.30 6.93 -12.99
N GLU A 18 16.86 7.58 -11.97
CA GLU A 18 17.05 7.03 -10.63
C GLU A 18 15.65 6.87 -10.01
N TYR A 19 14.94 5.84 -10.44
CA TYR A 19 13.69 5.43 -9.81
C TYR A 19 14.02 4.93 -8.41
N ALA A 20 13.76 5.76 -7.40
CA ALA A 20 13.81 5.36 -6.02
C ALA A 20 12.42 4.83 -5.59
N PRO A 21 12.36 3.74 -4.81
CA PRO A 21 11.10 3.28 -4.24
C PRO A 21 10.52 4.35 -3.30
N GLU A 22 9.26 4.71 -3.53
CA GLU A 22 8.51 5.60 -2.63
C GLU A 22 7.91 4.81 -1.47
N LYS A 23 7.70 5.47 -0.33
CA LYS A 23 7.01 4.83 0.80
C LYS A 23 5.60 4.42 0.37
N CYS A 24 5.17 3.23 0.79
CA CYS A 24 3.80 2.77 0.56
C CYS A 24 2.82 3.76 1.21
N SER A 25 1.95 4.36 0.40
CA SER A 25 1.02 5.39 0.87
C SER A 25 -0.02 4.85 1.84
N LEU A 26 -0.33 3.54 1.79
CA LEU A 26 -1.31 2.93 2.68
C LEU A 26 -0.79 2.79 4.12
N CYS A 27 0.45 2.30 4.28
CA CYS A 27 1.04 2.07 5.60
C CYS A 27 2.07 3.14 6.00
N SER A 28 2.26 4.19 5.18
CA SER A 28 3.25 5.26 5.38
C SER A 28 4.67 4.76 5.65
N GLY A 29 5.04 3.60 5.09
CA GLY A 29 6.36 3.00 5.29
C GLY A 29 6.48 2.01 6.45
N THR A 30 5.43 1.76 7.23
CA THR A 30 5.52 0.86 8.40
C THR A 30 5.52 -0.63 8.02
N GLY A 31 5.03 -0.96 6.82
CA GLY A 31 4.83 -2.35 6.40
C GLY A 31 3.64 -3.04 7.07
N ASN A 32 2.85 -2.35 7.88
CA ASN A 32 1.71 -2.93 8.60
C ASN A 32 0.42 -2.19 8.30
N ASP A 33 -0.68 -2.93 8.19
CA ASP A 33 -2.02 -2.36 8.23
C ASP A 33 -2.34 -2.08 9.69
N GLU A 34 -2.70 -0.84 10.00
CA GLU A 34 -3.20 -0.49 11.32
C GLU A 34 -4.53 -1.24 11.49
N GLY A 35 -4.57 -2.20 12.42
CA GLY A 35 -5.80 -2.89 12.77
C GLY A 35 -6.91 -1.89 13.10
N GLY A 36 -8.14 -2.37 13.23
CA GLY A 36 -9.25 -1.45 13.40
C GLY A 36 -10.50 -2.10 13.93
N ILE A 37 -11.52 -1.27 14.13
CA ILE A 37 -12.85 -1.75 14.46
C ILE A 37 -13.31 -2.67 13.32
N CYS A 38 -13.80 -3.86 13.67
CA CYS A 38 -14.31 -4.80 12.68
C CYS A 38 -15.56 -4.21 12.01
N GLU A 39 -15.41 -3.78 10.75
CA GLU A 39 -16.46 -3.13 9.98
C GLU A 39 -17.71 -4.00 9.82
N ALA A 40 -17.56 -5.33 9.75
CA ALA A 40 -18.67 -6.26 9.60
C ALA A 40 -19.62 -6.28 10.82
N CYS A 41 -19.11 -6.03 12.02
CA CYS A 41 -19.92 -5.98 13.25
C CYS A 41 -19.94 -4.60 13.93
N GLY A 42 -19.29 -3.60 13.34
CA GLY A 42 -19.12 -2.27 13.95
C GLY A 42 -18.53 -2.31 15.36
N GLY A 43 -17.67 -3.29 15.67
CA GLY A 43 -17.05 -3.41 17.00
C GLY A 43 -17.78 -4.31 18.00
N GLN A 44 -18.96 -4.83 17.68
CA GLN A 44 -19.81 -5.55 18.65
C GLN A 44 -19.41 -7.02 18.88
N GLY A 45 -18.63 -7.60 17.97
CA GLY A 45 -18.24 -9.03 18.02
C GLY A 45 -19.35 -10.00 17.61
N ASN A 46 -20.57 -9.52 17.35
CA ASN A 46 -21.68 -10.30 16.79
C ASN A 46 -22.32 -9.56 15.62
N VAL A 47 -22.98 -10.31 14.74
CA VAL A 47 -23.78 -9.76 13.64
C VAL A 47 -25.25 -10.10 13.84
N LEU A 48 -26.10 -9.10 13.61
CA LEU A 48 -27.56 -9.27 13.69
C LEU A 48 -28.04 -9.97 12.41
N VAL A 49 -28.70 -11.12 12.60
CA VAL A 49 -29.36 -11.92 11.56
C VAL A 49 -30.76 -12.28 12.04
N ALA A 50 -31.55 -13.02 11.24
CA ALA A 50 -32.76 -13.66 11.75
C ALA A 50 -32.40 -14.46 13.01
N GLN A 51 -33.03 -14.13 14.14
CA GLN A 51 -32.51 -14.51 15.45
C GLN A 51 -32.23 -16.02 15.58
N PRO A 52 -31.16 -16.38 16.33
CA PRO A 52 -30.33 -15.51 17.18
C PRO A 52 -29.21 -14.76 16.44
N ALA A 53 -28.70 -13.69 17.05
CA ALA A 53 -27.44 -13.09 16.60
C ALA A 53 -26.30 -14.12 16.68
N ILE A 54 -25.39 -14.09 15.72
CA ILE A 54 -24.26 -15.02 15.64
C ILE A 54 -22.94 -14.30 15.89
N ILE A 55 -21.94 -15.05 16.36
CA ILE A 55 -20.56 -14.55 16.50
C ILE A 55 -20.08 -14.04 15.15
N CYS A 56 -19.48 -12.85 15.11
CA CYS A 56 -18.98 -12.28 13.87
C CYS A 56 -17.86 -13.16 13.30
N PRO A 57 -18.03 -13.76 12.11
CA PRO A 57 -17.05 -14.69 11.57
C PRO A 57 -15.76 -13.98 11.12
N LEU A 58 -15.84 -12.70 10.78
CA LEU A 58 -14.68 -11.93 10.32
C LEU A 58 -13.66 -11.67 11.44
N CYS A 59 -14.12 -11.28 12.63
CA CYS A 59 -13.26 -11.01 13.78
C CYS A 59 -13.30 -12.10 14.84
N SER A 60 -14.03 -13.20 14.60
CA SER A 60 -14.21 -14.30 15.55
C SER A 60 -14.66 -13.85 16.94
N GLY A 61 -15.47 -12.78 17.01
CA GLY A 61 -16.01 -12.23 18.25
C GLY A 61 -15.19 -11.15 18.94
N SER A 62 -13.98 -10.83 18.48
CA SER A 62 -13.12 -9.83 19.13
C SER A 62 -13.61 -8.38 18.97
N GLY A 63 -14.49 -8.14 18.00
CA GLY A 63 -14.91 -6.78 17.61
C GLY A 63 -13.85 -6.00 16.84
N ASN A 64 -12.64 -6.52 16.65
CA ASN A 64 -11.53 -5.80 16.00
C ASN A 64 -10.83 -6.68 14.97
N LEU A 65 -10.28 -6.03 13.95
CA LEU A 65 -9.32 -6.64 13.03
C LEU A 65 -7.93 -6.43 13.60
N GLU A 66 -7.14 -7.50 13.63
CA GLU A 66 -5.76 -7.44 14.10
C GLU A 66 -4.88 -6.64 13.12
N THR A 67 -3.88 -5.97 13.67
CA THR A 67 -2.78 -5.39 12.89
C THR A 67 -2.11 -6.50 12.11
N GLY A 68 -2.01 -6.31 10.80
CA GLY A 68 -1.49 -7.32 9.90
C GLY A 68 -0.40 -6.76 9.00
N THR A 69 0.23 -7.64 8.24
CA THR A 69 1.10 -7.24 7.13
C THR A 69 0.33 -6.37 6.16
N CYS A 70 0.89 -5.22 5.79
CA CYS A 70 0.25 -4.31 4.86
C CYS A 70 0.06 -4.99 3.51
N ARG A 71 -1.20 -5.20 3.11
CA ARG A 71 -1.53 -5.95 1.88
C ARG A 71 -1.07 -5.26 0.61
N ALA A 72 -1.00 -3.92 0.62
CA ALA A 72 -0.59 -3.15 -0.55
C ALA A 72 0.91 -3.30 -0.87
N CYS A 73 1.76 -3.43 0.15
CA CYS A 73 3.22 -3.53 -0.04
C CYS A 73 3.80 -4.90 0.35
N GLY A 74 2.93 -5.87 0.71
CA GLY A 74 3.35 -7.20 1.18
C GLY A 74 4.24 -7.17 2.42
N GLY A 75 4.16 -6.10 3.24
CA GLY A 75 5.00 -5.93 4.42
C GLY A 75 6.30 -5.15 4.23
N SER A 76 6.66 -4.81 3.00
CA SER A 76 7.94 -4.13 2.72
C SER A 76 7.99 -2.68 3.21
N GLY A 77 6.83 -2.02 3.30
CA GLY A 77 6.74 -0.58 3.55
C GLY A 77 6.98 0.28 2.30
N TRP A 78 7.30 -0.31 1.16
CA TRP A 78 7.59 0.43 -0.08
C TRP A 78 6.50 0.19 -1.12
N ALA A 79 6.23 1.19 -1.95
CA ALA A 79 5.40 1.02 -3.13
C ALA A 79 6.10 0.01 -4.06
N LEU A 80 5.37 -1.06 -4.43
CA LEU A 80 5.85 -1.98 -5.44
C LEU A 80 5.82 -1.24 -6.79
N LEU A 81 6.95 -1.30 -7.53
CA LEU A 81 7.04 -0.85 -8.92
C LEU A 81 6.16 -1.73 -9.83
#